data_AF-A0A7V4K303-F1
#
_entry.id   AF-A0A7V4K303-F1
#
_cell.length_a   1.000
_cell.length_b   1.000
_cell.length_c   1.000
_cell.angle_alpha   90.00
_cell.angle_beta   90.00
_cell.angle_gamma   90.00
#
_symmetry.space_group_name_H-M   'P 1'
#
loop_
_entity.id
_entity.type
_entity.pdbx_description
1 polymer ?
#
loop_
_entity_poly.entity_id
_entity_poly.type
_entity_poly.pdbx_seq_one_letter_code
_entity_poly.pdbx_strand_id
1 'polypeptide(L)'
;MRMWMVDPKFMCDKHLLGEHCEIHMFIGAIRKGKRLDGFIKNNLLEIGSIYNRHDELAQEMLKRGFKHNSILPKLEGSDFKCLPKELTEAKIDRRKALLDLLKRCKYCRERYSKFR
;
A
#
# COMPACT_ATOMS: atom_id res chain seq x y z
N MET A 1 7.08 -2.13 -5.79
CA MET A 1 5.74 -2.40 -5.24
C MET A 1 5.85 -2.62 -3.75
N ARG A 2 5.20 -1.78 -2.96
CA ARG A 2 5.00 -1.99 -1.52
C ARG A 2 3.77 -1.24 -1.03
N MET A 3 3.25 -1.68 0.11
CA MET A 3 2.34 -0.93 0.95
C MET A 3 3.13 -0.41 2.15
N TRP A 4 2.97 0.86 2.50
CA TRP A 4 3.64 1.44 3.67
C TRP A 4 2.82 1.23 4.94
N MET A 5 1.49 1.17 4.83
CA MET A 5 0.58 1.03 5.98
C MET A 5 0.84 2.06 7.10
N VAL A 6 1.31 3.25 6.71
CA VAL A 6 1.46 4.42 7.57
C VAL A 6 0.30 5.39 7.33
N ASP A 7 0.04 6.30 8.27
CA ASP A 7 -0.93 7.37 8.03
C ASP A 7 -0.54 8.14 6.74
N PRO A 8 -1.41 8.19 5.72
CA PRO A 8 -1.14 8.90 4.47
C PRO A 8 -0.71 10.36 4.66
N LYS A 9 -1.18 11.03 5.73
CA LYS A 9 -0.80 12.42 6.06
C LYS A 9 0.71 12.59 6.25
N PHE A 10 1.40 11.56 6.74
CA PHE A 10 2.84 11.56 6.95
C PHE A 10 3.62 11.36 5.65
N MET A 11 2.98 10.84 4.61
CA MET A 11 3.63 10.57 3.33
C MET A 11 3.79 11.84 2.51
N CYS A 12 4.94 12.05 1.89
CA CYS A 12 5.07 13.06 0.84
C CYS A 12 4.32 12.63 -0.41
N ASP A 13 4.04 13.56 -1.31
CA ASP A 13 3.20 13.30 -2.50
C ASP A 13 3.76 12.19 -3.38
N LYS A 14 5.08 12.09 -3.52
CA LYS A 14 5.73 11.01 -4.27
C LYS A 14 5.48 9.63 -3.68
N HIS A 15 5.54 9.49 -2.35
CA HIS A 15 5.29 8.21 -1.71
C HIS A 15 3.79 7.89 -1.66
N LEU A 16 2.94 8.91 -1.46
CA LEU A 16 1.48 8.77 -1.49
C LEU A 16 1.02 8.23 -2.85
N LEU A 17 1.42 8.92 -3.94
CA LEU A 17 1.11 8.51 -5.31
C LEU A 17 1.79 7.19 -5.68
N GLY A 18 3.04 6.99 -5.23
CA GLY A 18 3.79 5.77 -5.48
C GLY A 18 3.08 4.54 -4.91
N GLU A 19 2.68 4.59 -3.63
CA GLU A 19 1.93 3.49 -3.02
C GLU A 19 0.59 3.27 -3.71
N HIS A 20 -0.14 4.35 -4.02
CA HIS A 20 -1.41 4.27 -4.73
C HIS A 20 -1.27 3.52 -6.07
N CYS A 21 -0.30 3.89 -6.90
CA CYS A 21 0.00 3.18 -8.16
C CYS A 21 0.41 1.73 -7.93
N GLU A 22 1.25 1.46 -6.93
CA GLU A 22 1.73 0.11 -6.66
C GLU A 22 0.61 -0.83 -6.18
N ILE A 23 -0.44 -0.32 -5.53
CA ILE A 23 -1.64 -1.12 -5.21
C ILE A 23 -2.34 -1.60 -6.48
N HIS A 24 -2.51 -0.75 -7.50
CA HIS A 24 -3.05 -1.20 -8.79
C HIS A 24 -2.17 -2.30 -9.42
N MET A 25 -0.86 -2.20 -9.29
CA MET A 25 0.06 -3.22 -9.79
C MET A 25 -0.09 -4.55 -9.02
N PHE A 26 -0.27 -4.51 -7.69
CA PHE A 26 -0.53 -5.71 -6.90
C PHE A 26 -1.82 -6.41 -7.33
N ILE A 27 -2.91 -5.66 -7.54
CA ILE A 27 -4.16 -6.21 -8.08
C ILE A 27 -3.92 -6.90 -9.44
N GLY A 28 -3.19 -6.25 -10.34
CA GLY A 28 -2.82 -6.85 -11.63
C GLY A 28 -1.97 -8.12 -11.50
N ALA A 29 -1.09 -8.18 -10.50
CA ALA A 29 -0.27 -9.35 -10.22
C ALA A 29 -1.10 -10.51 -9.65
N ILE A 30 -2.04 -10.23 -8.76
CA ILE A 30 -2.96 -11.23 -8.19
C ILE A 30 -3.81 -11.85 -9.30
N ARG A 31 -4.44 -11.04 -10.16
CA ARG A 31 -5.25 -11.54 -11.31
C ARG A 31 -4.47 -12.42 -12.28
N LYS A 32 -3.16 -12.16 -12.43
CA LYS A 32 -2.28 -12.95 -13.29
C LYS A 32 -1.69 -14.18 -12.58
N GLY A 33 -2.12 -14.48 -11.36
CA GLY A 33 -1.63 -15.60 -10.56
C GLY A 33 -0.13 -15.51 -10.25
N LYS A 34 0.43 -14.30 -10.18
CA LYS A 34 1.86 -14.11 -9.90
C LYS A 34 2.15 -14.43 -8.43
N ARG A 35 3.32 -15.00 -8.19
CA ARG A 35 3.82 -15.26 -6.83
C ARG A 35 4.13 -13.96 -6.12
N LEU A 36 3.54 -13.77 -4.94
CA LEU A 36 3.70 -12.56 -4.11
C LEU A 36 4.30 -12.86 -2.73
N ASP A 37 4.61 -14.13 -2.46
CA ASP A 37 5.23 -14.63 -1.23
C ASP A 37 6.45 -13.82 -0.80
N GLY A 38 7.30 -13.41 -1.76
CA GLY A 38 8.46 -12.56 -1.48
C GLY A 38 8.09 -11.18 -0.92
N PHE A 39 7.02 -10.55 -1.40
CA PHE A 39 6.59 -9.24 -0.89
C PHE A 39 6.01 -9.34 0.52
N ILE A 40 5.24 -10.39 0.77
CA ILE A 40 4.58 -10.63 2.07
C ILE A 40 5.65 -10.94 3.12
N LYS A 41 6.57 -11.87 2.83
CA LYS A 41 7.69 -12.22 3.73
C LYS A 41 8.62 -11.05 4.02
N ASN A 42 8.75 -10.10 3.11
CA ASN A 42 9.59 -8.91 3.27
C ASN A 42 8.87 -7.71 3.88
N ASN A 43 7.65 -7.88 4.43
CA ASN A 43 6.88 -6.79 5.05
C ASN A 43 6.49 -5.66 4.07
N LEU A 44 6.13 -6.03 2.83
CA LEU A 44 5.82 -5.10 1.74
C LEU A 44 4.39 -5.21 1.21
N LEU A 45 3.64 -6.26 1.54
CA LEU A 45 2.28 -6.47 1.02
C LEU A 45 1.36 -7.02 2.11
N GLU A 46 0.17 -6.41 2.25
CA GLU A 46 -0.92 -6.84 3.14
C GLU A 46 -2.19 -6.99 2.31
N ILE A 47 -2.48 -8.21 1.85
CA ILE A 47 -3.57 -8.47 0.88
C ILE A 47 -4.94 -8.09 1.45
N GLY A 48 -5.21 -8.49 2.69
CA GLY A 48 -6.50 -8.25 3.35
C GLY A 48 -6.85 -6.77 3.57
N SER A 49 -5.93 -5.84 3.30
CA SER A 49 -6.19 -4.40 3.44
C SER A 49 -6.00 -3.61 2.14
N ILE A 50 -5.79 -4.27 1.00
CA ILE A 50 -5.55 -3.60 -0.29
C ILE A 50 -6.63 -2.57 -0.64
N TYR A 51 -7.92 -2.93 -0.54
CA TYR A 51 -9.03 -2.04 -0.91
C TYR A 51 -9.14 -0.85 0.04
N ASN A 52 -9.22 -1.12 1.35
CA ASN A 52 -9.30 -0.05 2.34
C ASN A 52 -8.09 0.88 2.26
N ARG A 53 -6.89 0.33 2.03
CA ARG A 53 -5.66 1.11 1.89
C ARG A 53 -5.69 2.00 0.65
N HIS A 54 -6.18 1.48 -0.48
CA HIS A 54 -6.35 2.31 -1.68
C HIS A 54 -7.27 3.50 -1.40
N ASP A 55 -8.37 3.28 -0.71
CA ASP A 55 -9.35 4.34 -0.43
C ASP A 55 -8.79 5.37 0.57
N GLU A 56 -8.04 4.94 1.58
CA GLU A 56 -7.29 5.84 2.47
C GLU A 56 -6.31 6.75 1.70
N LEU A 57 -5.55 6.18 0.76
CA LEU A 57 -4.60 6.94 -0.05
C LEU A 57 -5.35 7.89 -0.99
N ALA A 58 -6.42 7.43 -1.63
CA ALA A 58 -7.26 8.24 -2.52
C ALA A 58 -7.89 9.43 -1.76
N GLN A 59 -8.37 9.22 -0.54
CA GLN A 59 -8.90 10.29 0.30
C GLN A 59 -7.85 11.35 0.62
N GLU A 60 -6.64 10.96 0.98
CA GLU A 60 -5.56 11.91 1.23
C GLU A 60 -5.10 12.62 -0.05
N MET A 61 -5.08 11.93 -1.19
CA MET A 61 -4.84 12.52 -2.50
C MET A 61 -5.88 13.61 -2.81
N LEU A 62 -7.18 13.32 -2.63
CA LEU A 62 -8.25 14.28 -2.84
C LEU A 62 -8.12 15.50 -1.92
N LYS A 63 -7.78 15.29 -0.64
CA LYS A 63 -7.54 16.38 0.32
C LYS A 63 -6.40 17.31 -0.09
N ARG A 64 -5.39 16.79 -0.80
CA ARG A 64 -4.26 17.56 -1.33
C ARG A 64 -4.52 18.17 -2.72
N GLY A 65 -5.72 17.99 -3.28
CA GLY A 65 -6.09 18.53 -4.59
C GLY A 65 -5.66 17.68 -5.78
N PHE A 66 -5.25 16.42 -5.57
CA PHE A 66 -5.02 15.49 -6.68
C PHE A 66 -6.35 15.06 -7.29
N LYS A 67 -6.36 14.82 -8.60
CA LYS A 67 -7.47 14.14 -9.27
C LYS A 67 -7.30 12.64 -9.11
N HIS A 68 -8.30 11.94 -8.58
CA HIS A 68 -8.32 10.48 -8.49
C HIS A 68 -9.51 9.95 -9.30
N ASN A 69 -9.20 9.26 -10.40
CA ASN A 69 -10.18 8.67 -11.33
C ASN A 69 -9.94 7.16 -11.53
N SER A 70 -9.10 6.54 -10.69
CA SER A 70 -8.61 5.17 -10.90
C SER A 70 -9.21 4.25 -9.84
N ILE A 71 -10.31 3.61 -10.20
CA ILE A 71 -11.02 2.67 -9.33
C ILE A 71 -10.28 1.33 -9.32
N LEU A 72 -10.22 0.66 -8.16
CA LEU A 72 -9.70 -0.70 -8.09
C LEU A 72 -10.70 -1.71 -8.65
N PRO A 73 -10.28 -2.60 -9.56
CA PRO A 73 -11.14 -3.70 -9.97
C PRO A 73 -11.32 -4.68 -8.82
N LYS A 74 -12.53 -5.24 -8.71
CA LYS A 74 -12.83 -6.32 -7.76
C LYS A 74 -12.06 -7.57 -8.14
N LEU A 75 -11.49 -8.22 -7.14
CA LEU A 75 -10.87 -9.54 -7.22
C LEU A 75 -11.90 -10.58 -6.82
N GLU A 76 -11.91 -11.69 -7.54
CA GLU A 76 -12.76 -12.83 -7.25
C GLU A 76 -11.96 -13.90 -6.49
N GLY A 77 -12.66 -14.81 -5.80
CA GLY A 77 -12.01 -15.90 -5.05
C GLY A 77 -11.05 -16.74 -5.91
N SER A 78 -11.33 -16.85 -7.23
CA SER A 78 -10.47 -17.55 -8.18
C SER A 78 -9.12 -16.88 -8.44
N ASP A 79 -8.97 -15.59 -8.16
CA ASP A 79 -7.72 -14.85 -8.39
C ASP A 79 -6.66 -15.19 -7.32
N PHE A 80 -7.08 -15.69 -6.16
CA PHE A 80 -6.19 -16.03 -5.05
C PHE A 80 -5.67 -17.47 -5.07
N LYS A 81 -5.95 -18.26 -6.12
CA LYS A 81 -5.57 -19.68 -6.19
C LYS A 81 -4.07 -19.94 -6.02
N CYS A 82 -3.23 -18.99 -6.42
CA CYS A 82 -1.77 -19.09 -6.30
C CYS A 82 -1.22 -18.57 -4.95
N LEU A 83 -2.08 -18.13 -4.03
CA LEU A 83 -1.72 -17.52 -2.76
C LEU A 83 -2.14 -18.44 -1.60
N PRO A 84 -1.18 -18.96 -0.83
CA PRO A 84 -1.47 -19.66 0.42
C PRO A 84 -2.32 -18.80 1.35
N LYS A 85 -3.27 -19.43 2.04
CA LYS A 85 -4.21 -18.73 2.93
C LYS A 85 -3.48 -17.98 4.05
N GLU A 86 -2.40 -18.55 4.60
CA GLU A 86 -1.63 -17.89 5.67
C GLU A 86 -1.02 -16.56 5.21
N LEU A 87 -0.68 -16.46 3.92
CA LEU A 87 -0.13 -15.24 3.34
C LEU A 87 -1.19 -14.17 3.07
N THR A 88 -2.47 -14.56 2.92
CA THR A 88 -3.56 -13.59 2.77
C THR A 88 -3.90 -12.86 4.08
N GLU A 89 -3.62 -13.50 5.22
CA GLU A 89 -3.86 -12.96 6.56
C GLU A 89 -2.65 -12.18 7.11
N ALA A 90 -1.49 -12.25 6.44
CA ALA A 90 -0.29 -11.57 6.86
C ALA A 90 -0.47 -10.04 6.94
N LYS A 91 0.05 -9.46 8.02
CA LYS A 91 -0.02 -8.03 8.32
C LYS A 91 1.35 -7.38 8.24
N ILE A 92 1.41 -6.16 7.74
CA ILE A 92 2.63 -5.36 7.75
C ILE A 92 2.89 -4.85 9.18
N ASP A 93 4.13 -5.01 9.65
CA ASP A 93 4.65 -4.29 10.82
C ASP A 93 4.73 -2.79 10.46
N ARG A 94 3.68 -2.08 10.90
CA ARG A 94 3.48 -0.64 10.68
C ARG A 94 4.60 0.20 11.29
N ARG A 95 5.14 -0.20 12.45
CA ARG A 95 6.24 0.52 13.12
C ARG A 95 7.52 0.40 12.30
N LYS A 96 7.86 -0.81 11.85
CA LYS A 96 9.01 -1.04 10.98
C LYS A 96 8.86 -0.31 9.65
N ALA A 97 7.67 -0.34 9.04
CA ALA A 97 7.40 0.36 7.79
C ALA A 97 7.51 1.89 7.94
N LEU A 98 7.01 2.45 9.05
CA LEU A 98 7.17 3.87 9.38
C LEU A 98 8.65 4.24 9.51
N LEU A 99 9.41 3.52 10.35
CA LEU A 99 10.84 3.81 10.54
C LEU A 99 11.62 3.74 9.22
N ASP A 100 11.31 2.76 8.36
CA ASP A 100 11.92 2.63 7.04
C ASP A 100 11.57 3.82 6.12
N LEU A 101 10.31 4.28 6.11
CA LEU A 101 9.88 5.45 5.35
C LEU A 101 10.61 6.72 5.81
N LEU A 102 10.64 6.96 7.12
CA LEU A 102 11.25 8.16 7.71
C LEU A 102 12.77 8.16 7.52
N LYS A 103 13.41 6.99 7.53
CA LYS A 103 14.83 6.83 7.23
C LYS A 103 15.13 7.19 5.78
N ARG A 104 14.31 6.75 4.83
CA ARG A 104 14.53 6.92 3.39
C ARG A 104 14.15 8.30 2.85
N CYS A 105 13.20 8.99 3.47
CA CYS A 105 12.65 10.23 2.91
C CYS A 105 12.60 11.38 3.92
N LYS A 106 13.39 12.43 3.66
CA LYS A 106 13.37 13.66 4.46
C LYS A 106 11.99 14.34 4.51
N TYR A 107 11.28 14.39 3.39
CA TYR A 107 9.96 15.03 3.32
C TYR A 107 8.90 14.29 4.12
N CYS A 108 8.93 12.94 4.13
CA CYS A 108 8.02 12.17 4.98
C CYS A 108 8.35 12.37 6.46
N ARG A 109 9.64 12.51 6.80
CA ARG A 109 10.09 12.85 8.16
C ARG A 109 9.60 14.22 8.61
N GLU A 110 9.73 15.23 7.78
CA GLU A 110 9.22 16.58 8.04
C GLU A 110 7.69 16.57 8.27
N ARG A 111 6.94 15.88 7.40
CA ARG A 111 5.49 15.73 7.55
C ARG A 111 5.11 14.97 8.81
N TYR A 112 5.81 13.88 9.13
CA TYR A 112 5.60 13.13 10.37
C TYR A 112 5.79 14.03 11.59
N SER A 113 6.88 14.81 11.66
CA SER A 113 7.10 15.75 12.76
C SER A 113 6.00 16.81 12.89
N LYS A 114 5.38 17.20 11.77
CA LYS A 114 4.29 18.19 11.73
C LYS A 114 2.93 17.64 12.16
N PHE A 115 2.65 16.37 11.89
CA PHE A 115 1.31 15.79 12.03
C PHE A 115 1.20 14.64 13.07
N ARG A 116 2.31 14.24 13.69
CA ARG A 116 2.31 13.22 14.75
C ARG A 116 1.66 13.69 16.04
#